data_AF-A0A2U1ZYJ7-F1
#
_entry.id   AF-A0A2U1ZYJ7-F1
#
_cell.length_a   1.000
_cell.length_b   1.000
_cell.length_c   1.000
_cell.angle_alpha   90.00
_cell.angle_beta   90.00
_cell.angle_gamma   90.00
#
_symmetry.space_group_name_H-M   'P 1'
#
loop_
_entity.id
_entity.type
_entity.pdbx_description
1 polymer ?
#
loop_
_entity_poly.entity_id
_entity_poly.type
_entity_poly.pdbx_seq_one_letter_code
_entity_poly.pdbx_strand_id
1 'polypeptide(L)'
;MERDVMVASFAMRKLLDAPGKISDEAQAERVQVVSHPPAGQQPDFWSRHEFWEMFDLDQGDHERISVRELCNRVIHSVVFSFNGSEEPPHRLDGIFVASDWSSRKSLTYIEVAELVRVLRIYAIDDIVYVAMQRDSDGRMQVTKASREQPPDPVR
;
A
#
# COMPACT_ATOMS: atom_id res chain seq x y z
N MET A 1 -14.91 0.45 -8.84
CA MET A 1 -13.46 0.67 -8.92
C MET A 1 -12.90 1.31 -7.65
N GLU A 2 -13.24 2.55 -7.29
CA GLU A 2 -12.68 3.18 -6.07
C GLU A 2 -12.93 2.34 -4.81
N ARG A 3 -14.19 1.92 -4.63
CA ARG A 3 -14.59 1.00 -3.57
C ARG A 3 -13.73 -0.27 -3.54
N ASP A 4 -13.39 -0.83 -4.70
CA ASP A 4 -12.65 -2.10 -4.78
C ASP A 4 -11.20 -1.90 -4.30
N VAL A 5 -10.57 -0.80 -4.72
CA VAL A 5 -9.22 -0.42 -4.26
C VAL A 5 -9.22 -0.12 -2.75
N MET A 6 -10.22 0.60 -2.25
CA MET A 6 -10.36 0.89 -0.83
C MET A 6 -10.57 -0.38 0.00
N VAL A 7 -11.49 -1.25 -0.41
CA VAL A 7 -11.77 -2.51 0.29
C VAL A 7 -10.55 -3.42 0.29
N ALA A 8 -9.85 -3.53 -0.85
CA ALA A 8 -8.65 -4.35 -0.94
C ALA A 8 -7.51 -3.79 -0.06
N SER A 9 -7.32 -2.47 -0.05
CA SER A 9 -6.34 -1.81 0.83
C SER A 9 -6.68 -1.99 2.32
N PHE A 10 -7.96 -1.93 2.67
CA PHE A 10 -8.42 -2.21 4.03
C PHE A 10 -8.19 -3.68 4.41
N ALA A 11 -8.47 -4.62 3.52
CA ALA A 11 -8.22 -6.05 3.74
C ALA A 11 -6.73 -6.33 3.95
N MET A 12 -5.85 -5.81 3.08
CA MET A 12 -4.39 -5.90 3.26
C MET A 12 -3.96 -5.28 4.58
N ARG A 13 -4.51 -4.13 4.95
CA ARG A 13 -4.20 -3.48 6.23
C ARG A 13 -4.61 -4.32 7.43
N LYS A 14 -5.78 -4.97 7.37
CA LYS A 14 -6.24 -5.87 8.43
C LYS A 14 -5.34 -7.10 8.58
N LEU A 15 -4.84 -7.66 7.49
CA LEU A 15 -3.86 -8.75 7.53
C LEU A 15 -2.54 -8.28 8.16
N LEU A 16 -2.05 -7.11 7.75
CA LEU A 16 -0.83 -6.49 8.29
C LEU A 16 -0.92 -6.17 9.80
N ASP A 17 -2.10 -5.82 10.29
CA ASP A 17 -2.32 -5.49 11.71
C ASP A 17 -2.56 -6.73 12.60
N ALA A 18 -2.68 -7.92 12.00
CA ALA A 18 -2.91 -9.17 12.71
C ALA A 18 -1.67 -10.08 12.63
N PRO A 19 -0.90 -10.23 13.74
CA PRO A 19 0.30 -11.07 13.76
C PRO A 19 0.03 -12.51 13.28
N GLY A 20 0.88 -13.00 12.37
CA GLY A 20 0.77 -14.36 11.82
C GLY A 20 -0.40 -14.60 10.87
N LYS A 21 -1.09 -13.54 10.40
CA LYS A 21 -2.08 -13.63 9.32
C LYS A 21 -1.51 -13.38 7.93
N ILE A 22 -0.31 -12.81 7.88
CA ILE A 22 0.50 -12.70 6.69
C ILE A 22 1.90 -13.18 7.04
N SER A 23 2.61 -13.76 6.08
CA SER A 23 4.01 -14.14 6.22
C SER A 23 4.92 -12.90 6.37
N ASP A 24 6.06 -13.08 7.03
CA ASP A 24 7.07 -12.05 7.21
C ASP A 24 7.62 -11.59 5.85
N GLU A 25 7.68 -12.50 4.86
CA GLU A 25 8.08 -12.19 3.49
C GLU A 25 7.09 -11.24 2.81
N ALA A 26 5.78 -11.51 2.87
CA ALA A 26 4.77 -10.57 2.36
C ALA A 26 4.75 -9.26 3.14
N GLN A 27 4.97 -9.29 4.46
CA GLN A 27 5.02 -8.08 5.27
C GLN A 27 6.23 -7.18 4.92
N ALA A 28 7.34 -7.79 4.48
CA ALA A 28 8.55 -7.09 4.06
C ALA A 28 8.43 -6.44 2.67
N GLU A 29 7.40 -6.78 1.90
CA GLU A 29 7.19 -6.25 0.55
C GLU A 29 7.22 -4.72 0.49
N ARG A 30 7.65 -4.25 -0.67
CA ARG A 30 7.74 -2.83 -1.01
C ARG A 30 7.01 -2.57 -2.31
N VAL A 31 6.36 -1.43 -2.37
CA VAL A 31 5.58 -0.95 -3.50
C VAL A 31 6.36 0.15 -4.20
N GLN A 32 6.54 0.01 -5.51
CA GLN A 32 7.12 1.06 -6.35
C GLN A 32 6.05 2.12 -6.64
N VAL A 33 6.36 3.38 -6.37
CA VAL A 33 5.46 4.50 -6.62
C VAL A 33 6.25 5.69 -7.16
N VAL A 34 5.55 6.64 -7.77
CA VAL A 34 6.11 7.94 -8.14
C VAL A 34 5.55 8.98 -7.16
N SER A 35 6.44 9.82 -6.64
CA SER A 35 6.15 10.84 -5.63
C SER A 35 6.27 12.21 -6.28
N HIS A 36 5.16 12.92 -6.41
CA HIS A 36 5.08 14.25 -7.01
C HIS A 36 5.08 15.31 -5.91
N PRO A 37 6.02 16.28 -5.90
CA PRO A 37 6.10 17.28 -4.86
C PRO A 37 4.96 18.30 -5.00
N PRO A 38 4.64 19.05 -3.93
CA PRO A 38 3.69 20.15 -4.01
C PRO A 38 4.22 21.26 -4.94
N ALA A 39 3.37 21.75 -5.84
CA ALA A 39 3.65 22.88 -6.73
C ALA A 39 3.08 24.22 -6.21
N GLY A 40 2.24 24.18 -5.16
CA GLY A 40 1.54 25.36 -4.67
C GLY A 40 0.74 25.14 -3.39
N GLN A 41 -0.53 25.51 -3.40
CA GLN A 41 -1.42 25.41 -2.25
C GLN A 41 -1.74 23.94 -1.93
N GLN A 42 -1.91 23.63 -0.63
CA GLN A 42 -2.28 22.28 -0.21
C GLN A 42 -3.76 21.98 -0.52
N PRO A 43 -4.10 20.73 -0.91
CA PRO A 43 -5.48 20.32 -1.08
C PRO A 43 -6.25 20.47 0.23
N ASP A 44 -7.43 21.07 0.13
CA ASP A 44 -8.46 21.02 1.16
C ASP A 44 -9.71 20.31 0.63
N PHE A 45 -10.75 20.25 1.45
CA PHE A 45 -12.00 19.57 1.11
C PHE A 45 -12.64 20.09 -0.18
N TRP A 46 -12.46 21.38 -0.52
CA TRP A 46 -13.08 22.03 -1.66
C TRP A 46 -12.24 21.91 -2.93
N SER A 47 -10.92 21.95 -2.78
CA SER A 47 -9.97 22.05 -3.89
C SER A 47 -9.40 20.68 -4.33
N ARG A 48 -9.58 19.60 -3.53
CA ARG A 48 -9.03 18.25 -3.81
C ARG A 48 -9.29 17.68 -5.21
N HIS A 49 -10.31 18.17 -5.91
CA HIS A 49 -10.67 17.71 -7.25
C HIS A 49 -9.74 18.27 -8.34
N GLU A 50 -9.01 19.36 -8.05
CA GLU A 50 -8.05 20.03 -8.93
C GLU A 50 -6.61 19.77 -8.47
N PHE A 51 -6.32 18.53 -8.04
CA PHE A 51 -5.01 18.18 -7.47
C PHE A 51 -3.84 18.43 -8.42
N TRP A 52 -4.08 18.44 -9.74
CA TRP A 52 -3.09 18.79 -10.75
C TRP A 52 -2.58 20.25 -10.65
N GLU A 53 -3.29 21.15 -9.98
CA GLU A 53 -2.82 22.51 -9.71
C GLU A 53 -1.97 22.61 -8.44
N MET A 54 -1.97 21.57 -7.61
CA MET A 54 -1.36 21.56 -6.27
C MET A 54 -0.05 20.79 -6.22
N PHE A 55 0.16 19.89 -7.18
CA PHE A 55 1.31 19.02 -7.27
C PHE A 55 1.96 19.15 -8.64
N ASP A 56 3.29 19.06 -8.66
CA ASP A 56 4.05 19.06 -9.91
C ASP A 56 4.05 17.64 -10.49
N LEU A 57 3.14 17.39 -11.44
CA LEU A 57 3.00 16.08 -12.07
C LEU A 57 4.14 15.79 -13.07
N ASP A 58 4.88 16.81 -13.50
CA ASP A 58 6.02 16.67 -14.42
C ASP A 58 7.30 16.30 -13.67
N GLN A 59 7.42 16.67 -12.39
CA GLN A 59 8.55 16.30 -11.53
C GLN A 59 8.18 15.17 -10.57
N GLY A 60 8.35 13.92 -11.00
CA GLY A 60 8.11 12.74 -10.15
C GLY A 60 9.39 12.00 -9.76
N ASP A 61 9.58 11.73 -8.47
CA ASP A 61 10.65 10.85 -7.99
C ASP A 61 10.15 9.43 -7.76
N HIS A 62 10.89 8.43 -8.24
CA HIS A 62 10.59 7.02 -7.96
C HIS A 62 10.99 6.67 -6.53
N GLU A 63 10.04 6.19 -5.72
CA GLU A 63 10.27 5.74 -4.35
C GLU A 63 9.75 4.31 -4.13
N ARG A 64 10.24 3.66 -3.06
CA ARG A 64 9.73 2.36 -2.59
C ARG A 64 9.17 2.51 -1.19
N ILE A 65 7.86 2.37 -1.06
CA ILE A 65 7.17 2.46 0.23
C ILE A 65 6.74 1.09 0.72
N SER A 66 6.48 0.97 2.01
CA SER A 66 5.87 -0.25 2.56
C SER A 66 4.41 -0.38 2.10
N VAL A 67 3.93 -1.63 2.00
CA VAL A 67 2.50 -1.89 1.74
C VAL A 67 1.62 -1.23 2.81
N ARG A 68 2.11 -1.19 4.05
CA ARG A 68 1.47 -0.51 5.18
C ARG A 68 1.26 0.98 4.93
N GLU A 69 2.26 1.67 4.39
CA GLU A 69 2.18 3.09 4.01
C GLU A 69 1.24 3.31 2.83
N LEU A 70 1.30 2.47 1.79
CA LEU A 70 0.33 2.54 0.67
C LEU A 70 -1.10 2.43 1.19
N CYS A 71 -1.39 1.42 2.01
CA CYS A 71 -2.72 1.22 2.58
C CYS A 71 -3.16 2.44 3.41
N ASN A 72 -2.27 3.03 4.21
CA ASN A 72 -2.57 4.26 4.94
C ASN A 72 -2.92 5.43 4.02
N ARG A 73 -2.15 5.64 2.93
CA ARG A 73 -2.40 6.72 1.97
C ARG A 73 -3.76 6.54 1.28
N VAL A 74 -4.13 5.30 0.92
CA VAL A 74 -5.42 4.97 0.30
C VAL A 74 -6.59 5.11 1.27
N ILE A 75 -6.51 4.51 2.46
CA ILE A 75 -7.63 4.49 3.43
C ILE A 75 -7.96 5.89 3.96
N HIS A 76 -6.94 6.74 4.06
CA HIS A 76 -7.08 8.11 4.57
C HIS A 76 -6.98 9.16 3.45
N SER A 77 -7.25 8.79 2.21
CA SER A 77 -7.07 9.66 1.06
C SER A 77 -7.98 10.89 1.12
N VAL A 78 -7.41 12.08 0.99
CA VAL A 78 -8.13 13.31 0.65
C VAL A 78 -8.14 13.53 -0.87
N VAL A 79 -7.06 13.13 -1.55
CA VAL A 79 -7.01 13.00 -3.01
C VAL A 79 -7.02 11.51 -3.35
N PHE A 80 -7.99 11.09 -4.14
CA PHE A 80 -8.06 9.77 -4.78
C PHE A 80 -8.56 9.98 -6.21
N SER A 81 -7.75 9.67 -7.21
CA SER A 81 -8.15 9.79 -8.61
C SER A 81 -7.58 8.66 -9.46
N PHE A 82 -8.35 8.22 -10.46
CA PHE A 82 -7.88 7.28 -11.46
C PHE A 82 -7.18 8.03 -12.59
N ASN A 83 -6.05 7.49 -13.05
CA ASN A 83 -5.36 7.95 -14.25
C ASN A 83 -5.52 6.92 -15.37
N GLY A 84 -5.91 7.36 -16.55
CA GLY A 84 -6.10 6.47 -17.69
C GLY A 84 -6.41 7.20 -18.99
N SER A 85 -6.35 6.45 -20.10
CA SER A 85 -6.70 6.97 -21.42
C SER A 85 -8.22 7.08 -21.59
N GLU A 86 -8.68 8.28 -21.94
CA GLU A 86 -10.04 8.51 -22.42
C GLU A 86 -10.21 8.07 -23.88
N GLU A 87 -9.11 7.96 -24.64
CA GLU A 87 -9.15 7.48 -26.03
C GLU A 87 -9.12 5.94 -26.11
N PRO A 88 -9.84 5.33 -27.07
CA PRO A 88 -9.80 3.89 -27.29
C PRO A 88 -8.40 3.39 -27.69
N PRO A 89 -7.92 2.27 -27.12
CA PRO A 89 -8.58 1.47 -26.09
C PRO A 89 -8.47 2.13 -24.70
N HIS A 90 -9.62 2.28 -24.02
CA HIS A 90 -9.64 2.79 -22.65
C HIS A 90 -8.76 1.91 -21.75
N ARG A 91 -7.79 2.53 -21.09
CA ARG A 91 -6.84 1.83 -20.22
C ARG A 91 -6.72 2.57 -18.91
N LEU A 92 -6.84 1.82 -17.81
CA LEU A 92 -6.46 2.33 -16.50
C LEU A 92 -4.95 2.19 -16.36
N ASP A 93 -4.25 3.32 -16.21
CA ASP A 93 -2.79 3.34 -16.06
C ASP A 93 -2.40 3.25 -14.58
N GLY A 94 -3.13 3.93 -13.69
CA GLY A 94 -2.83 3.92 -12.27
C GLY A 94 -3.78 4.77 -11.44
N ILE A 95 -3.39 5.03 -10.19
CA ILE A 95 -4.13 5.90 -9.29
C ILE A 95 -3.21 6.94 -8.66
N PHE A 96 -3.74 8.14 -8.47
CA PHE A 96 -3.17 9.19 -7.65
C PHE A 96 -3.82 9.16 -6.27
N VAL A 97 -2.99 9.12 -5.23
CA VAL A 97 -3.44 9.12 -3.83
C VAL A 97 -2.60 10.05 -2.96
N ALA A 98 -3.26 10.82 -2.11
CA ALA A 98 -2.65 11.52 -0.99
C ALA A 98 -3.61 11.56 0.18
N SER A 99 -3.12 11.27 1.38
CA SER A 99 -3.87 11.49 2.63
C SER A 99 -3.69 12.91 3.13
N ASP A 100 -4.50 13.32 4.11
CA ASP A 100 -4.35 14.62 4.79
C ASP A 100 -2.91 14.90 5.28
N TRP A 101 -2.18 13.85 5.66
CA TRP A 101 -0.80 13.97 6.10
C TRP A 101 0.19 13.92 4.94
N SER A 102 0.02 12.99 3.99
CA SER A 102 0.97 12.83 2.89
C SER A 102 0.84 13.97 1.87
N SER A 103 -0.33 14.57 1.70
CA SER A 103 -0.57 15.69 0.79
C SER A 103 0.28 16.92 1.09
N ARG A 104 0.79 17.05 2.33
CA ARG A 104 1.75 18.10 2.72
C ARG A 104 3.16 17.87 2.17
N LYS A 105 3.44 16.65 1.73
CA LYS A 105 4.77 16.18 1.30
C LYS A 105 4.81 15.82 -0.17
N SER A 106 3.82 15.06 -0.63
CA SER A 106 3.73 14.63 -2.02
C SER A 106 2.37 14.00 -2.35
N LEU A 107 2.07 13.98 -3.66
CA LEU A 107 1.05 13.14 -4.27
C LEU A 107 1.70 11.85 -4.73
N THR A 108 1.10 10.71 -4.38
CA THR A 108 1.60 9.39 -4.77
C THR A 108 0.89 8.89 -6.00
N TYR A 109 1.63 8.53 -7.03
CA TYR A 109 1.12 7.77 -8.17
C TYR A 109 1.57 6.31 -8.06
N ILE A 110 0.63 5.38 -8.24
CA ILE A 110 0.92 3.95 -8.34
C ILE A 110 0.31 3.40 -9.62
N GLU A 111 1.14 2.73 -10.42
CA GLU A 111 0.71 2.02 -11.61
C GLU A 111 -0.24 0.87 -11.26
N VAL A 112 -1.26 0.65 -12.09
CA VAL A 112 -2.23 -0.43 -11.87
C VAL A 112 -1.55 -1.79 -11.84
N ALA A 113 -0.50 -2.00 -12.65
CA ALA A 113 0.24 -3.24 -12.71
C ALA A 113 0.94 -3.54 -11.37
N GLU A 114 1.53 -2.52 -10.75
CA GLU A 114 2.18 -2.63 -9.44
C GLU A 114 1.17 -2.85 -8.32
N LEU A 115 0.03 -2.14 -8.36
CA LEU A 115 -1.07 -2.38 -7.42
C LEU A 115 -1.57 -3.83 -7.50
N VAL A 116 -1.77 -4.35 -8.71
CA VAL A 116 -2.19 -5.74 -8.95
C VAL A 116 -1.12 -6.73 -8.47
N ARG A 117 0.17 -6.44 -8.68
CA ARG A 117 1.27 -7.29 -8.18
C ARG A 117 1.18 -7.46 -6.68
N VAL A 118 1.07 -6.36 -5.94
CA VAL A 118 1.03 -6.38 -4.46
C VAL A 118 -0.23 -7.09 -3.96
N LEU A 119 -1.39 -6.79 -4.56
CA LEU A 119 -2.64 -7.46 -4.22
C LEU A 119 -2.55 -8.98 -4.41
N ARG A 120 -1.92 -9.43 -5.50
CA ARG A 120 -1.71 -10.86 -5.75
C ARG A 120 -0.82 -11.50 -4.69
N ILE A 121 0.27 -10.85 -4.29
CA ILE A 121 1.18 -11.35 -3.25
C ILE A 121 0.43 -11.61 -1.94
N TYR A 122 -0.50 -10.73 -1.58
CA TYR A 122 -1.33 -10.89 -0.38
C TYR A 122 -2.44 -11.93 -0.57
N ALA A 123 -3.03 -12.01 -1.75
CA ALA A 123 -4.12 -12.93 -2.03
C ALA A 123 -3.68 -14.41 -2.08
N ILE A 124 -2.42 -14.66 -2.48
CA ILE A 124 -1.84 -16.00 -2.57
C ILE A 124 -0.88 -16.32 -1.42
N ASP A 125 -0.76 -15.43 -0.43
CA ASP A 125 0.09 -15.68 0.72
C ASP A 125 -0.37 -16.94 1.45
N ASP A 126 0.57 -17.88 1.66
CA ASP A 126 0.30 -19.14 2.35
C ASP A 126 1.35 -19.35 3.42
N ILE A 127 0.90 -19.36 4.68
CA ILE A 127 1.78 -19.47 5.84
C ILE A 127 1.84 -20.94 6.22
N VAL A 128 2.99 -21.56 5.96
CA VAL A 128 3.24 -22.98 6.28
C VAL A 128 3.98 -23.15 7.61
N TYR A 129 4.52 -22.07 8.17
CA TYR A 129 5.26 -22.07 9.44
C TYR A 129 4.92 -20.87 10.31
N VAL A 130 4.69 -21.11 11.61
CA VAL A 130 4.53 -20.05 12.61
C VAL A 130 5.32 -20.41 13.87
N ALA A 131 6.17 -19.48 14.33
CA ALA A 131 6.79 -19.54 15.65
C ALA A 131 6.07 -18.59 16.60
N MET A 132 5.85 -19.05 17.84
CA MET A 132 5.20 -18.26 18.87
C MET A 132 5.94 -18.39 20.20
N GLN A 133 5.98 -17.31 20.96
CA GLN A 133 6.59 -17.28 22.29
C GLN A 133 5.64 -16.59 23.28
N ARG A 134 5.66 -17.02 24.55
CA ARG A 134 4.95 -16.32 25.62
C ARG A 134 5.77 -15.13 26.10
N ASP A 135 5.12 -13.97 26.24
CA ASP A 135 5.71 -12.82 26.91
C ASP A 135 5.69 -12.97 28.45
N SER A 136 6.22 -11.98 29.16
CA SER A 136 6.26 -11.93 30.62
C SER A 136 4.88 -11.95 31.27
N ASP A 137 3.84 -11.52 30.54
CA ASP A 137 2.45 -11.50 30.98
C ASP A 137 1.71 -12.81 30.63
N GLY A 138 2.43 -13.79 30.07
CA GLY A 138 1.92 -15.10 29.68
C GLY A 138 1.14 -15.11 28.36
N ARG A 139 1.08 -14.00 27.62
CA ARG A 139 0.38 -13.89 26.34
C ARG A 139 1.22 -14.48 25.22
N MET A 140 0.59 -15.24 24.32
CA MET A 140 1.25 -15.75 23.13
C MET A 140 1.48 -14.61 22.14
N GLN A 141 2.70 -14.46 21.66
CA GLN A 141 3.08 -13.55 20.58
C GLN A 141 3.65 -14.35 19.42
N VAL A 142 3.25 -14.01 18.21
CA VAL A 142 3.87 -14.54 16.98
C VAL A 142 5.23 -13.86 16.81
N THR A 143 6.29 -14.67 16.73
CA THR A 143 7.66 -14.19 16.53
C THR A 143 8.16 -14.42 15.11
N LYS A 144 7.53 -15.34 14.37
CA LYS A 144 7.80 -15.59 12.95
C LYS A 144 6.57 -16.19 12.27
N ALA A 145 6.28 -15.76 11.05
CA ALA A 145 5.35 -16.42 10.14
C ALA A 145 6.00 -16.52 8.76
N SER A 146 6.03 -17.70 8.15
CA SER A 146 6.78 -17.89 6.90
C SER A 146 6.06 -18.81 5.92
N ARG A 147 6.33 -18.55 4.63
CA ARG A 147 5.96 -19.40 3.50
C ARG A 147 6.86 -20.62 3.34
N GLU A 148 7.94 -20.69 4.11
CA GLU A 148 8.90 -21.78 4.05
C GLU A 148 9.04 -22.43 5.42
N GLN A 149 9.12 -23.76 5.43
CA GLN A 149 9.43 -24.48 6.65
C GLN A 149 10.92 -24.33 6.94
N PRO A 150 11.33 -23.87 8.14
CA PRO A 150 12.73 -23.81 8.50
C PRO A 150 13.34 -25.22 8.48
N PRO A 151 14.63 -25.35 8.15
CA PRO A 151 15.31 -26.64 8.19
C PRO A 151 15.20 -27.25 9.59
N ASP A 152 14.97 -28.56 9.66
CA ASP A 152 14.87 -29.27 10.92
C ASP A 152 16.12 -29.01 11.77
N PRO A 153 15.98 -28.76 13.08
CA PRO A 153 17.14 -28.58 13.94
C PRO A 153 18.00 -29.85 13.86
N VAL A 154 19.29 -29.66 13.54
CA VAL A 154 20.29 -30.74 13.59
C VAL A 154 20.29 -31.31 15.00
N ARG A 155 19.89 -32.57 15.13
CA ARG A 155 19.81 -33.31 16.40
C ARG A 155 21.17 -33.49 17.05
#